data_AF-A0A2M7M115-F1
#
_entry.id   AF-A0A2M7M115-F1
#
_cell.length_a   1.000
_cell.length_b   1.000
_cell.length_c   1.000
_cell.angle_alpha   90.00
_cell.angle_beta   90.00
_cell.angle_gamma   90.00
#
_symmetry.space_group_name_H-M   'P 1'
#
loop_
_entity.id
_entity.type
_entity.pdbx_description
1 polymer ?
#
loop_
_entity_poly.entity_id
_entity_poly.type
_entity_poly.pdbx_seq_one_letter_code
_entity_poly.pdbx_strand_id
1 'polypeptide(L)' 'MVVANRKQNESKDSFFRKFGRAIMEENLVDEVRKRQYYKKPSLKKKEEEKERMITRSRRRRQATRSYFRKPFRKTI' A
#
# COMPACT_ATOMS: atom_id res chain seq x y z
N MET A 1 -15.54 3.15 6.58
CA MET A 1 -16.52 3.91 5.75
C MET A 1 -15.92 5.28 5.61
N VAL A 2 -15.41 5.60 4.42
CA VAL A 2 -14.69 6.85 4.19
C VAL A 2 -15.68 7.96 3.85
N VAL A 3 -15.71 9.02 4.65
CA VAL A 3 -16.45 10.25 4.37
C VAL A 3 -15.44 11.36 4.11
N ALA A 4 -15.51 11.98 2.94
CA ALA A 4 -14.65 13.11 2.58
C ALA A 4 -15.48 14.37 2.34
N ASN A 5 -15.22 15.39 3.16
CA ASN A 5 -15.87 16.69 3.03
C ASN A 5 -14.96 17.65 2.25
N ARG A 6 -15.49 18.25 1.19
CA ARG A 6 -14.74 19.19 0.34
C ARG A 6 -14.69 20.56 0.99
N LYS A 7 -13.51 21.19 0.99
CA LYS A 7 -13.35 22.58 1.42
C LYS A 7 -13.63 23.55 0.27
N GLN A 8 -14.14 24.73 0.60
CA GLN A 8 -14.61 25.73 -0.37
C GLN A 8 -13.53 26.19 -1.37
N ASN A 9 -12.26 26.21 -0.95
CA ASN A 9 -11.10 26.62 -1.77
C ASN A 9 -10.30 25.44 -2.34
N GLU A 10 -10.85 24.22 -2.35
CA GLU A 10 -10.15 23.03 -2.83
C GLU A 10 -10.50 22.70 -4.29
N SER A 11 -9.47 22.55 -5.13
CA SER A 11 -9.61 22.01 -6.48
C SER A 11 -10.08 20.55 -6.45
N LYS A 12 -10.94 20.18 -7.40
CA LYS A 12 -11.55 18.84 -7.50
C LYS A 12 -10.49 17.73 -7.49
N ASP A 13 -9.38 17.92 -8.22
CA ASP A 13 -8.32 16.91 -8.31
C ASP A 13 -7.58 16.69 -6.99
N SER A 14 -7.35 17.76 -6.23
CA SER A 14 -6.73 17.66 -4.90
C SER A 14 -7.61 16.88 -3.94
N PHE A 15 -8.92 17.13 -3.99
CA PHE A 15 -9.92 16.42 -3.21
C PHE A 15 -9.96 14.92 -3.57
N PHE A 16 -10.03 14.57 -4.86
CA PHE A 16 -10.03 13.16 -5.30
C PHE A 16 -8.76 12.42 -4.89
N ARG A 17 -7.60 13.08 -4.93
CA ARG A 17 -6.34 12.51 -4.44
C ARG A 17 -6.38 12.19 -2.96
N LYS A 18 -6.93 13.10 -2.13
CA LYS A 18 -7.07 12.88 -0.68
C LYS A 18 -8.05 11.76 -0.38
N PHE A 19 -9.19 11.77 -1.06
CA PHE A 19 -10.18 10.70 -0.93
C PHE A 19 -9.61 9.33 -1.34
N GLY A 20 -8.89 9.28 -2.47
CA GLY A 20 -8.20 8.07 -2.91
C GLY A 20 -7.17 7.58 -1.89
N ARG A 21 -6.42 8.48 -1.24
CA ARG A 21 -5.51 8.10 -0.15
C ARG A 21 -6.25 7.52 1.04
N ALA A 22 -7.36 8.13 1.46
CA ALA A 22 -8.17 7.64 2.58
C ALA A 22 -8.74 6.24 2.29
N ILE A 23 -9.18 5.97 1.05
CA ILE A 23 -9.61 4.63 0.62
C ILE A 23 -8.48 3.61 0.70
N MET A 24 -7.27 3.99 0.27
CA MET A 24 -6.10 3.11 0.33
C MET A 24 -5.68 2.85 1.77
N GLU A 25 -5.74 3.85 2.64
CA GLU A 25 -5.39 3.75 4.06
C GLU A 25 -6.34 2.80 4.82
N GLU A 26 -7.65 2.89 4.54
CA GLU A 26 -8.64 1.93 5.06
C GLU A 26 -8.55 0.53 4.38
N ASN A 27 -7.66 0.31 3.41
CA ASN A 27 -7.55 -0.92 2.61
C ASN A 27 -8.89 -1.43 2.05
N LEU A 28 -9.83 -0.52 1.82
CA LEU A 28 -11.24 -0.86 1.62
C LEU A 28 -11.45 -1.67 0.34
N VAL A 29 -10.68 -1.36 -0.71
CA VAL A 29 -10.71 -2.08 -1.99
C VAL A 29 -10.27 -3.55 -1.85
N ASP A 30 -9.20 -3.79 -1.08
CA ASP A 30 -8.66 -5.14 -0.90
C ASP A 30 -9.57 -6.00 -0.02
N GLU A 31 -10.20 -5.39 1.00
CA GLU A 31 -11.21 -6.08 1.81
C GLU A 31 -12.42 -6.50 0.99
N VAL A 32 -12.97 -5.61 0.17
CA VAL A 32 -14.11 -5.91 -0.69
C VAL A 32 -13.75 -7.06 -1.63
N ARG A 33 -12.57 -7.03 -2.27
CA ARG A 33 -12.10 -8.11 -3.15
C ARG A 33 -11.92 -9.43 -2.40
N LYS A 34 -11.41 -9.41 -1.17
CA LYS A 34 -11.26 -10.61 -0.32
C LYS A 34 -12.60 -11.21 0.09
N ARG A 35 -13.65 -10.38 0.23
CA ARG A 35 -15.00 -10.79 0.64
C ARG A 35 -15.94 -11.09 -0.53
N GLN A 36 -15.58 -10.69 -1.76
CA GLN A 36 -16.41 -10.87 -2.96
C GLN A 36 -16.78 -12.34 -3.21
N TYR A 37 -15.90 -13.28 -2.84
CA TYR A 37 -16.13 -14.71 -2.99
C TYR A 37 -15.78 -15.46 -1.71
N TYR A 38 -16.55 -16.49 -1.39
CA TYR A 38 -16.19 -17.40 -0.32
C TYR A 38 -14.90 -18.16 -0.67
N LYS A 39 -13.94 -18.14 0.25
CA LYS A 39 -12.73 -18.96 0.18
C LYS A 39 -12.67 -19.87 1.40
N LYS A 40 -12.34 -21.14 1.17
CA LYS A 40 -12.04 -22.09 2.25
C LYS A 40 -10.93 -21.53 3.15
N PRO A 41 -10.96 -21.78 4.47
CA PRO A 41 -10.00 -21.21 5.41
C PRO A 41 -8.55 -21.61 5.12
N SER A 42 -8.32 -22.81 4.57
CA SER A 42 -6.99 -23.27 4.14
C SER A 42 -6.42 -22.42 3.01
N LEU A 43 -7.25 -22.03 2.03
CA LEU A 43 -6.84 -21.18 0.92
C LEU A 43 -6.51 -19.76 1.39
N LYS A 44 -7.28 -19.22 2.34
CA LYS A 44 -7.00 -17.92 2.97
C LYS A 44 -5.63 -17.91 3.66
N LYS A 45 -5.32 -18.93 4.47
CA LYS A 45 -4.02 -19.08 5.14
C LYS A 45 -2.86 -19.13 4.14
N LYS A 46 -3.01 -19.87 3.04
CA LYS A 46 -2.00 -19.99 2.00
C LYS A 46 -1.73 -18.67 1.27
N GLU A 47 -2.79 -17.91 0.97
CA GLU A 47 -2.66 -16.58 0.35
C GLU A 47 -1.95 -15.59 1.27
N GLU A 48 -2.34 -15.53 2.55
CA GLU A 48 -1.69 -14.66 3.54
C GLU A 48 -0.19 -14.98 3.70
N GLU A 49 0.17 -16.26 3.76
CA GLU A 49 1.56 -16.67 3.89
C GLU A 49 2.38 -16.24 2.67
N LYS A 50 1.80 -16.38 1.47
CA LYS A 50 2.40 -15.90 0.21
C LYS A 50 2.59 -14.38 0.22
N GLU A 51 1.58 -13.61 0.63
CA GLU A 51 1.67 -12.15 0.78
C GLU A 51 2.77 -11.73 1.76
N ARG A 52 2.90 -12.43 2.90
CA ARG A 52 3.96 -12.19 3.90
C ARG A 52 5.35 -12.47 3.32
N MET A 53 5.54 -13.57 2.58
CA MET A 53 6.82 -13.89 1.94
C MET A 53 7.21 -12.84 0.87
N ILE A 54 6.26 -12.43 0.03
CA ILE A 54 6.47 -11.38 -0.97
C ILE A 54 6.86 -10.06 -0.28
N THR A 55 6.19 -9.68 0.80
CA THR A 55 6.48 -8.44 1.53
C THR A 55 7.88 -8.46 2.14
N ARG A 56 8.27 -9.58 2.77
CA ARG A 56 9.63 -9.79 3.30
C ARG A 56 10.70 -9.69 2.22
N SER A 57 10.50 -10.35 1.07
CA SER A 57 11.45 -10.31 -0.03
C SER A 57 11.59 -8.92 -0.66
N ARG A 58 10.49 -8.18 -0.82
CA ARG A 58 10.51 -6.78 -1.29
C ARG A 58 11.32 -5.87 -0.35
N ARG A 59 11.10 -5.98 0.97
CA ARG A 59 11.88 -5.22 1.97
C ARG A 59 13.38 -5.51 1.88
N ARG A 60 13.76 -6.79 1.76
CA ARG A 60 15.16 -7.20 1.58
C ARG A 60 15.78 -6.60 0.32
N ARG A 61 15.08 -6.62 -0.82
CA ARG A 61 15.54 -6.02 -2.09
C ARG A 61 15.72 -4.50 -2.02
N GLN A 62 14.86 -3.81 -1.27
CA GLN A 62 14.99 -2.36 -1.07
C GLN A 62 16.19 -2.03 -0.19
N ALA A 63 16.42 -2.80 0.88
CA ALA A 63 17.60 -2.66 1.72
C ALA A 63 18.89 -2.84 0.91
N THR A 64 19.01 -3.92 0.12
CA THR A 64 20.21 -4.14 -0.70
C THR A 64 20.42 -3.05 -1.76
N ARG A 65 19.36 -2.51 -2.37
CA ARG A 65 19.45 -1.35 -3.30
C ARG A 65 19.94 -0.07 -2.64
N SER A 66 19.63 0.14 -1.36
CA SER A 66 20.06 1.32 -0.59
C SER A 66 21.57 1.35 -0.37
N TYR A 67 22.21 0.21 -0.11
CA TYR A 67 23.65 0.14 0.13
C TYR A 67 24.49 0.47 -1.11
N PHE A 68 23.99 0.17 -2.31
CA PHE A 68 24.69 0.44 -3.57
C PHE A 68 24.53 1.88 -4.10
N ARG A 69 23.65 2.69 -3.50
CA ARG A 69 23.35 4.06 -3.94
C ARG A 69 23.87 5.15 -2.99
N LYS A 70 24.72 4.82 -2.02
CA LYS A 70 25.39 5.85 -1.20
C LYS A 70 26.44 6.55 -2.07
N PRO A 71 26.30 7.84 -2.41
CA PRO A 71 27.37 8.56 -3.08
C PRO A 71 28.55 8.66 -2.11
N PHE A 72 29.73 8.25 -2.55
CA PHE A 72 30.98 8.63 -1.88
C PHE A 72 31.03 10.17 -1.87
N ARG A 73 30.72 10.79 -0.73
CA ARG A 73 30.98 12.22 -0.54
C ARG A 73 32.49 12.39 -0.60
N LYS A 74 33.00 12.87 -1.74
CA LYS A 74 34.37 13.36 -1.86
C LYS A 74 34.44 14.66 -1.07
N THR A 75 34.94 14.60 0.15
CA THR A 75 35.40 15.77 0.91
C THR A 75 36.72 16.21 0.30
N ILE A 76 36.76 17.47 -0.15
CA ILE A 76 37.98 18.21 -0.52
C ILE A 76 38.67 18.64 0.77
#